data_AF-A0A166URF1-F1
#
_entry.id   AF-A0A166URF1-F1
#
_cell.length_a   1.000
_cell.length_b   1.000
_cell.length_c   1.000
_cell.angle_alpha   90.00
_cell.angle_beta   90.00
_cell.angle_gamma   90.00
#
_symmetry.space_group_name_H-M   'P 1'
#
loop_
_entity.id
_entity.type
_entity.pdbx_description
1 polymer ?
#
loop_
_entity_poly.entity_id
_entity_poly.type
_entity_poly.pdbx_seq_one_letter_code
_entity_poly.pdbx_strand_id
1 'polypeptide(L)'
;LMGATGSGKSTFLEYATGKSDPSIGHGLERRTDRSRAVRCKYPREGGSIILVDTPGLDNPHKTDIEVMIEIADFLRKLSKKKVHLSAILYLHRVSDERMTAEDPLRNLKMLPSLCGQATMPRIALGTTMWSKVSLETGERQEQALARYWKELTSEECQLERFGDSVDSAWTIISNMHRKNSTMLSSEIV
;
A
#
# COMPACT_ATOMS: atom_id res chain seq x y z
N LEU A 1 3.21 -3.05 -0.24
CA LEU A 1 3.06 -1.60 -0.07
C LEU A 1 3.27 -0.98 -1.43
N MET A 2 2.39 -0.08 -1.88
CA MET A 2 2.50 0.62 -3.17
C MET A 2 2.31 2.12 -2.95
N GLY A 3 2.67 2.95 -3.94
CA GLY A 3 2.53 4.40 -3.88
C GLY A 3 3.75 5.13 -4.46
N ALA A 4 3.62 6.45 -4.66
CA ALA A 4 4.68 7.31 -5.19
C ALA A 4 5.94 7.35 -4.31
N THR A 5 7.06 7.81 -4.85
CA THR A 5 8.31 8.02 -4.13
C THR A 5 8.07 9.05 -3.02
N GLY A 6 8.55 8.73 -1.82
CA GLY A 6 8.29 9.56 -0.64
C GLY A 6 6.89 9.42 -0.03
N SER A 7 6.03 8.49 -0.49
CA SER A 7 4.70 8.28 0.09
C SER A 7 4.66 7.57 1.44
N GLY A 8 5.82 7.30 2.07
CA GLY A 8 5.89 6.67 3.39
C GLY A 8 5.90 5.14 3.41
N LYS A 9 6.06 4.45 2.27
CA LYS A 9 6.13 2.97 2.20
C LYS A 9 7.21 2.38 3.11
N SER A 10 8.44 2.87 3.01
CA SER A 10 9.54 2.37 3.84
C SER A 10 9.33 2.71 5.31
N THR A 11 8.87 3.92 5.62
CA THR A 11 8.50 4.33 6.99
C THR A 11 7.45 3.41 7.60
N PHE A 12 6.38 3.09 6.85
CA PHE A 12 5.35 2.14 7.28
C PHE A 12 5.96 0.76 7.58
N LEU A 13 6.83 0.26 6.70
CA LEU A 13 7.50 -1.02 6.90
C LEU A 13 8.35 -1.01 8.19
N GLU A 14 9.10 0.05 8.44
CA GLU A 14 9.93 0.18 9.65
C GLU A 14 9.09 0.14 10.92
N TYR A 15 8.03 0.95 10.99
CA TYR A 15 7.12 0.96 12.14
C TYR A 15 6.43 -0.40 12.35
N ALA A 16 6.01 -1.06 11.27
CA ALA A 16 5.37 -2.37 11.37
C ALA A 16 6.33 -3.48 11.81
N THR A 17 7.60 -3.41 11.39
CA THR A 17 8.56 -4.52 11.59
C THR A 17 9.50 -4.31 12.76
N GLY A 18 9.65 -3.07 13.26
CA GLY A 18 10.67 -2.69 14.23
C GLY A 18 12.11 -2.84 13.70
N LYS A 19 12.28 -3.10 12.40
CA LYS A 19 13.58 -3.24 11.75
C LYS A 19 13.89 -1.94 11.03
N SER A 20 14.69 -1.09 11.68
CA SER A 20 15.30 0.06 11.03
C SER A 20 16.42 -0.43 10.11
N ASP A 21 16.36 -0.04 8.84
CA ASP A 21 17.48 -0.24 7.94
C ASP A 21 18.34 1.05 7.98
N PRO A 22 19.63 0.99 8.35
CA PRO A 22 20.49 2.16 8.39
C PRO A 22 20.66 2.86 7.02
N SER A 23 20.23 2.24 5.91
CA SER A 23 20.11 2.91 4.61
C SER A 23 18.92 3.89 4.50
N ILE A 24 18.02 3.93 5.50
CA ILE A 24 16.89 4.84 5.56
C ILE A 24 17.33 6.16 6.22
N GLY A 25 18.29 6.86 5.60
CA GLY A 25 18.76 8.19 6.03
C GLY A 25 17.87 9.31 5.51
N HIS A 26 17.49 10.30 6.34
CA HIS A 26 16.48 11.37 6.06
C HIS A 26 16.84 12.38 4.93
N GLY A 27 17.64 11.97 3.95
CA GLY A 27 18.07 12.79 2.80
C GLY A 27 17.18 12.63 1.55
N LEU A 28 17.28 13.61 0.66
CA LEU A 28 16.53 13.76 -0.59
C LEU A 28 16.75 12.64 -1.64
N GLU A 29 17.66 11.68 -1.41
CA GLU A 29 18.01 10.61 -2.38
C GLU A 29 17.52 9.22 -1.93
N ARG A 30 16.30 9.12 -1.40
CA ARG A 30 15.71 7.83 -1.00
C ARG A 30 14.98 7.18 -2.17
N ARG A 31 15.67 6.33 -2.94
CA ARG A 31 15.05 5.53 -4.01
C ARG A 31 15.19 4.05 -3.74
N THR A 32 14.07 3.38 -3.54
CA THR A 32 14.01 1.92 -3.51
C THR A 32 14.03 1.42 -4.96
N ASP A 33 15.20 1.05 -5.49
CA ASP A 33 15.31 0.59 -6.89
C ASP A 33 14.86 -0.87 -7.09
N ARG A 34 14.64 -1.61 -6.00
CA ARG A 34 14.20 -3.02 -6.01
C ARG A 34 13.23 -3.32 -4.87
N SER A 35 12.27 -4.20 -5.12
CA SER A 35 11.33 -4.65 -4.09
C SER A 35 12.04 -5.37 -2.93
N ARG A 36 11.69 -5.01 -1.68
CA ARG A 36 12.25 -5.56 -0.44
C ARG A 36 11.15 -6.27 0.36
N ALA A 37 11.37 -7.53 0.74
CA ALA A 37 10.43 -8.31 1.55
C ALA A 37 10.97 -8.54 2.97
N VAL A 38 10.19 -8.19 3.98
CA VAL A 38 10.55 -8.35 5.39
C VAL A 38 9.49 -9.17 6.10
N ARG A 39 9.91 -10.27 6.70
CA ARG A 39 9.05 -11.10 7.56
C ARG A 39 9.08 -10.56 8.99
N CYS A 40 7.90 -10.37 9.59
CA CYS A 40 7.73 -10.07 11.01
C CYS A 40 6.60 -10.92 11.61
N LYS A 41 6.58 -11.03 12.95
CA LYS A 41 5.55 -11.76 13.68
C LYS A 41 4.34 -10.85 13.90
N TYR A 42 3.15 -11.42 13.82
CA TYR A 42 1.94 -10.71 14.21
C TYR A 42 1.92 -10.58 15.74
N PRO A 43 1.79 -9.37 16.33
CA PRO A 43 2.02 -9.16 17.76
C PRO A 43 1.07 -9.92 18.69
N ARG A 44 -0.18 -10.18 18.26
CA ARG A 44 -1.26 -10.71 19.12
C ARG A 44 -1.85 -12.05 18.70
N GLU A 45 -1.79 -12.43 17.42
CA GLU A 45 -2.53 -13.58 16.86
C GLU A 45 -1.62 -14.79 16.57
N GLY A 46 -0.31 -14.67 16.81
CA GLY A 46 0.65 -15.66 16.32
C GLY A 46 0.77 -15.62 14.80
N GLY A 47 1.65 -16.46 14.23
CA GLY A 47 1.93 -16.44 12.79
C GLY A 47 2.85 -15.30 12.36
N SER A 48 3.04 -15.19 11.04
CA SER A 48 3.99 -14.24 10.46
C SER A 48 3.42 -13.61 9.21
N ILE A 49 3.64 -12.30 9.05
CA ILE A 49 3.35 -11.57 7.83
C ILE A 49 4.64 -11.28 7.08
N ILE A 50 4.53 -11.09 5.77
CA ILE A 50 5.61 -10.61 4.92
C ILE A 50 5.16 -9.28 4.35
N LEU A 51 5.86 -8.21 4.74
CA LEU A 51 5.65 -6.88 4.18
C LEU A 51 6.62 -6.69 3.02
N VAL A 52 6.08 -6.25 1.89
CA VAL A 52 6.84 -6.01 0.67
C VAL A 52 6.82 -4.53 0.39
N ASP A 53 7.98 -3.88 0.51
CA ASP A 53 8.23 -2.50 0.11
C ASP A 53 8.64 -2.50 -1.36
N THR A 54 7.95 -1.71 -2.18
CA THR A 54 8.16 -1.68 -3.64
C THR A 54 8.81 -0.36 -4.05
N PRO A 55 9.45 -0.30 -5.23
CA PRO A 55 9.79 0.98 -5.85
C PRO A 55 8.58 1.92 -5.94
N GLY A 56 8.85 3.23 -5.95
CA GLY A 56 7.83 4.24 -6.23
C GLY A 56 7.26 4.07 -7.63
N LEU A 57 5.97 4.34 -7.79
CA LEU A 57 5.30 4.24 -9.10
C LEU A 57 5.69 5.38 -10.05
N ASP A 58 6.17 6.51 -9.53
CA ASP A 58 6.69 7.70 -10.23
C ASP A 58 8.19 7.61 -10.56
N ASN A 59 8.65 6.42 -10.96
CA ASN A 59 10.08 6.16 -11.13
C ASN A 59 10.63 6.84 -12.42
N PRO A 60 11.60 7.77 -12.39
CA PRO A 60 12.10 8.40 -13.62
C PRO A 60 12.87 7.48 -14.57
N HIS A 61 13.02 6.19 -14.26
CA HIS A 61 13.65 5.17 -15.11
C HIS A 61 12.71 4.04 -15.50
N LYS A 62 11.45 4.03 -15.02
CA LYS A 62 10.44 3.00 -15.30
C LYS A 62 9.08 3.65 -15.35
N THR A 63 8.30 3.33 -16.37
CA THR A 63 6.87 3.66 -16.40
C THR A 63 6.15 2.96 -15.24
N ASP A 64 5.07 3.54 -14.75
CA ASP A 64 4.22 2.92 -13.74
C ASP A 64 3.82 1.50 -14.13
N ILE A 65 3.51 1.25 -15.41
CA ILE A 65 3.15 -0.07 -15.94
C ILE A 65 4.28 -1.08 -15.72
N GLU A 66 5.52 -0.71 -15.99
CA GLU A 66 6.68 -1.57 -15.75
C GLU A 66 6.84 -1.90 -14.26
N VAL A 67 6.61 -0.93 -13.38
CA VAL A 67 6.60 -1.16 -11.92
C VAL A 67 5.47 -2.13 -11.54
N MET A 68 4.28 -1.99 -12.12
CA MET A 68 3.15 -2.89 -11.88
C MET A 68 3.42 -4.32 -12.36
N ILE A 69 4.07 -4.49 -13.52
CA ILE A 69 4.49 -5.80 -14.03
C ILE A 69 5.51 -6.43 -13.09
N GLU A 70 6.50 -5.67 -12.61
CA GLU A 70 7.50 -6.18 -11.66
C GLU A 70 6.84 -6.68 -10.37
N ILE A 71 5.85 -5.94 -9.86
CA ILE A 71 5.11 -6.35 -8.66
C ILE A 71 4.27 -7.59 -8.96
N ALA A 72 3.55 -7.65 -10.08
CA ALA A 72 2.78 -8.83 -10.47
C ALA A 72 3.66 -10.08 -10.61
N ASP A 73 4.84 -9.95 -11.21
CA ASP A 73 5.81 -11.04 -11.31
C ASP A 73 6.36 -11.47 -9.95
N PHE A 74 6.62 -10.51 -9.06
CA PHE A 74 7.02 -10.80 -7.69
C PHE A 74 5.94 -11.58 -6.94
N LEU A 75 4.68 -11.16 -7.04
CA LEU A 75 3.53 -11.83 -6.44
C LEU A 75 3.34 -13.25 -7.02
N ARG A 76 3.51 -13.41 -8.32
CA ARG A 76 3.44 -14.73 -9.00
C ARG A 76 4.53 -15.67 -8.50
N LYS A 77 5.76 -15.18 -8.28
CA LYS A 77 6.86 -15.96 -7.70
C LYS A 77 6.55 -16.39 -6.26
N LEU A 78 5.91 -15.53 -5.46
CA LEU A 78 5.48 -15.86 -4.10
C LEU A 78 4.36 -16.92 -4.10
N SER A 79 3.38 -16.80 -4.99
CA SER A 79 2.28 -17.76 -5.13
C SER A 79 2.78 -19.17 -5.42
N LYS A 80 3.79 -19.32 -6.30
CA LYS A 80 4.47 -20.61 -6.57
C LYS A 80 5.12 -21.23 -5.32
N LYS A 81 5.45 -20.42 -4.31
CA LYS A 81 5.98 -20.85 -3.02
C LYS A 81 4.90 -21.02 -1.94
N LYS A 82 3.61 -21.05 -2.34
CA LYS A 82 2.44 -21.10 -1.44
C LYS A 82 2.37 -19.91 -0.46
N VAL A 83 2.93 -18.77 -0.86
CA VAL A 83 2.76 -17.49 -0.17
C VAL A 83 1.72 -16.68 -0.92
N HIS A 84 0.54 -16.55 -0.33
CA HIS A 84 -0.58 -15.86 -0.95
C HIS A 84 -0.57 -14.36 -0.61
N LEU A 85 -0.92 -13.53 -1.59
CA LEU A 85 -1.14 -12.11 -1.37
C LEU A 85 -2.37 -11.91 -0.48
N SER A 86 -2.18 -11.45 0.74
CA SER A 86 -3.29 -11.12 1.63
C SER A 86 -3.92 -9.78 1.29
N ALA A 87 -3.11 -8.73 1.11
CA ALA A 87 -3.59 -7.38 0.91
C ALA A 87 -2.57 -6.47 0.22
N ILE A 88 -3.05 -5.41 -0.43
CA ILE A 88 -2.26 -4.32 -1.00
C ILE A 88 -2.64 -3.03 -0.28
N LEU A 89 -1.67 -2.39 0.37
CA LEU A 89 -1.82 -1.04 0.90
C LEU A 89 -1.16 -0.07 -0.07
N TYR A 90 -1.95 0.79 -0.71
CA TYR A 90 -1.45 1.91 -1.50
C TYR A 90 -1.41 3.16 -0.63
N LEU A 91 -0.22 3.75 -0.49
CA LEU A 91 0.01 4.93 0.34
C LEU A 91 0.01 6.20 -0.51
N HIS A 92 -0.84 7.14 -0.11
CA HIS A 92 -0.98 8.47 -0.68
C HIS A 92 -0.61 9.54 0.37
N ARG A 93 0.00 10.65 -0.04
CA ARG A 93 0.31 11.76 0.86
C ARG A 93 -0.86 12.73 0.85
N VAL A 94 -1.39 13.09 2.02
CA VAL A 94 -2.45 14.12 2.08
C VAL A 94 -1.92 15.53 1.82
N SER A 95 -0.60 15.71 1.74
CA SER A 95 0.04 16.96 1.32
C SER A 95 0.01 17.18 -0.20
N ASP A 96 -0.33 16.16 -0.99
CA ASP A 96 -0.34 16.30 -2.44
C ASP A 96 -1.64 17.00 -2.86
N GLU A 97 -1.52 18.18 -3.49
CA GLU A 97 -2.67 19.04 -3.78
C GLU A 97 -3.55 18.53 -4.95
N ARG A 98 -3.07 17.56 -5.74
CA ARG A 98 -3.74 17.11 -6.97
C ARG A 98 -3.69 15.62 -7.16
N MET A 99 -4.85 15.02 -7.40
CA MET A 99 -4.98 13.77 -8.16
C MET A 99 -5.01 14.14 -9.64
N THR A 100 -3.86 14.03 -10.32
CA THR A 100 -3.76 14.40 -11.75
C THR A 100 -4.26 13.27 -12.65
N ALA A 101 -4.38 13.54 -13.96
CA ALA A 101 -4.66 12.49 -14.94
C ALA A 101 -3.58 11.40 -14.97
N GLU A 102 -2.36 11.72 -14.52
CA GLU A 102 -1.19 10.85 -14.43
C GLU A 102 -1.07 10.17 -13.04
N ASP A 103 -2.14 10.18 -12.24
CA ASP A 103 -2.10 9.62 -10.89
C ASP A 103 -1.84 8.09 -10.93
N PRO A 104 -0.81 7.59 -10.22
CA PRO A 104 -0.51 6.16 -10.14
C PRO A 104 -1.67 5.28 -9.65
N LEU A 105 -2.67 5.87 -8.99
CA LEU A 105 -3.93 5.18 -8.65
C LEU A 105 -4.64 4.62 -9.87
N ARG A 106 -4.59 5.28 -11.04
CA ARG A 106 -5.19 4.74 -12.27
C ARG A 106 -4.60 3.39 -12.64
N ASN A 107 -3.31 3.22 -12.42
CA ASN A 107 -2.59 2.00 -12.74
C ASN A 107 -2.99 0.84 -11.82
N LEU A 108 -3.53 1.13 -10.62
CA LEU A 108 -4.08 0.07 -9.75
C LEU A 108 -5.29 -0.63 -10.36
N LYS A 109 -6.06 0.00 -11.25
CA LYS A 109 -7.13 -0.67 -12.00
C LYS A 109 -6.64 -1.84 -12.85
N MET A 110 -5.36 -1.85 -13.21
CA MET A 110 -4.77 -2.94 -13.99
C MET A 110 -4.35 -4.12 -13.12
N LEU A 111 -4.28 -3.97 -11.78
CA LEU A 111 -3.91 -5.07 -10.88
C LEU A 111 -4.81 -6.30 -11.02
N PRO A 112 -6.15 -6.18 -11.11
CA PRO A 112 -7.01 -7.32 -11.37
C PRO A 112 -6.64 -8.06 -12.65
N SER A 113 -6.26 -7.35 -13.72
CA SER A 113 -5.83 -7.97 -14.99
C SER A 113 -4.47 -8.67 -14.89
N LEU A 114 -3.57 -8.19 -14.02
CA LEU A 114 -2.22 -8.74 -13.85
C LEU A 114 -2.13 -9.84 -12.79
N CYS A 115 -2.94 -9.74 -11.73
CA CYS A 115 -2.88 -10.58 -10.54
C CYS A 115 -4.15 -11.42 -10.31
N GLY A 116 -5.19 -11.24 -11.14
CA GLY A 116 -6.49 -11.91 -11.03
C GLY A 116 -7.56 -11.05 -10.35
N GLN A 117 -8.82 -11.27 -10.72
CA GLN A 117 -9.95 -10.43 -10.31
C GLN A 117 -10.16 -10.34 -8.79
N ALA A 118 -9.79 -11.39 -8.06
CA ALA A 118 -9.84 -11.44 -6.60
C ALA A 118 -8.85 -10.48 -5.89
N THR A 119 -8.03 -9.75 -6.65
CA THR A 119 -7.08 -8.76 -6.10
C THR A 119 -7.78 -7.46 -5.69
N MET A 120 -8.83 -7.04 -6.41
CA MET A 120 -9.44 -5.73 -6.21
C MET A 120 -9.94 -5.49 -4.78
N PRO A 121 -10.66 -6.44 -4.16
CA PRO A 121 -11.16 -6.24 -2.80
C PRO A 121 -10.07 -6.22 -1.73
N ARG A 122 -8.86 -6.66 -2.08
CA ARG A 122 -7.69 -6.74 -1.19
C ARG A 122 -6.90 -5.43 -1.18
N ILE A 123 -7.32 -4.40 -1.92
CA ILE A 123 -6.68 -3.09 -1.96
C ILE A 123 -7.28 -2.17 -0.89
N ALA A 124 -6.41 -1.55 -0.09
CA ALA A 124 -6.76 -0.46 0.82
C ALA A 124 -5.92 0.78 0.48
N LEU A 125 -6.50 1.96 0.71
CA LEU A 125 -5.84 3.25 0.57
C LEU A 125 -5.40 3.74 1.94
N GLY A 126 -4.10 3.94 2.09
CA GLY A 126 -3.51 4.54 3.28
C GLY A 126 -3.13 5.99 3.03
N THR A 127 -3.51 6.88 3.93
CA THR A 127 -3.15 8.30 3.89
C THR A 127 -1.99 8.59 4.85
N THR A 128 -1.01 9.35 4.39
CA THR A 128 0.27 9.64 5.09
C THR A 128 0.58 11.13 5.10
N MET A 129 1.64 11.55 5.80
CA MET A 129 2.08 12.95 5.90
C MET A 129 1.05 13.88 6.56
N TRP A 130 0.24 13.34 7.47
CA TRP A 130 -0.75 14.10 8.25
C TRP A 130 -0.14 15.25 9.07
N SER A 131 1.14 15.15 9.42
CA SER A 131 1.89 16.21 10.11
C SER A 131 2.29 17.39 9.21
N LYS A 132 2.07 17.31 7.89
CA LYS A 132 2.47 18.34 6.91
C LYS A 132 1.35 19.30 6.53
N VAL A 133 0.11 19.02 6.94
CA VAL A 133 -1.07 19.81 6.59
C VAL A 133 -1.94 20.03 7.83
N SER A 134 -2.85 21.00 7.77
CA SER A 134 -3.92 21.09 8.78
C SER A 134 -4.85 19.89 8.67
N LEU A 135 -5.51 19.52 9.78
CA LEU A 135 -6.49 18.44 9.80
C LEU A 135 -7.57 18.65 8.73
N GLU A 136 -8.13 19.86 8.64
CA GLU A 136 -9.14 20.23 7.64
C GLU A 136 -8.67 19.98 6.21
N THR A 137 -7.42 20.38 5.89
CA THR A 137 -6.85 20.15 4.56
C THR A 137 -6.67 18.65 4.31
N GLY A 138 -6.12 17.92 5.28
CA GLY A 138 -5.92 16.47 5.15
C GLY A 138 -7.23 15.71 4.96
N GLU A 139 -8.28 16.08 5.68
CA GLU A 139 -9.62 15.47 5.57
C GLU A 139 -10.26 15.77 4.22
N ARG A 140 -10.11 17.00 3.71
CA ARG A 140 -10.57 17.35 2.36
C ARG A 140 -9.85 16.52 1.29
N GLN A 141 -8.54 16.33 1.42
CA GLN A 141 -7.77 15.52 0.45
C GLN A 141 -8.11 14.03 0.55
N GLU A 142 -8.31 13.49 1.76
CA GLU A 142 -8.76 12.12 1.97
C GLU A 142 -10.15 11.87 1.36
N GLN A 143 -11.08 12.83 1.48
CA GLN A 143 -12.39 12.74 0.84
C GLN A 143 -12.30 12.78 -0.69
N ALA A 144 -11.42 13.61 -1.25
CA ALA A 144 -11.17 13.65 -2.69
C ALA A 144 -10.60 12.31 -3.19
N LEU A 145 -9.64 11.73 -2.45
CA LEU A 145 -9.08 10.40 -2.70
C LEU A 145 -10.16 9.30 -2.67
N ALA A 146 -11.04 9.32 -1.67
CA ALA A 146 -12.17 8.39 -1.56
C ALA A 146 -13.09 8.45 -2.79
N ARG A 147 -13.46 9.68 -3.17
CA ARG A 147 -14.34 9.94 -4.32
C ARG A 147 -13.69 9.46 -5.61
N TYR A 148 -12.43 9.80 -5.82
CA TYR A 148 -11.68 9.37 -7.00
C TYR A 148 -11.61 7.85 -7.10
N TRP A 149 -11.34 7.15 -5.99
CA TRP A 149 -11.36 5.69 -5.98
C TRP A 149 -12.73 5.12 -6.35
N LYS A 150 -13.81 5.70 -5.83
CA LYS A 150 -15.17 5.26 -6.15
C LYS A 150 -15.51 5.49 -7.62
N GLU A 151 -15.13 6.64 -8.19
CA GLU A 151 -15.28 6.91 -9.63
C GLU A 151 -14.41 5.98 -10.48
N LEU A 152 -13.24 5.60 -9.97
CA LEU A 152 -12.33 4.69 -10.63
C LEU A 152 -12.94 3.27 -10.63
N THR A 153 -13.34 2.75 -9.49
CA THR A 153 -13.56 1.31 -9.30
C THR A 153 -15.03 0.91 -9.21
N SER A 154 -15.93 1.88 -9.07
CA SER A 154 -17.32 1.69 -8.67
C SER A 154 -17.51 1.04 -7.29
N GLU A 155 -16.42 0.83 -6.54
CA GLU A 155 -16.41 0.22 -5.21
C GLU A 155 -15.95 1.24 -4.16
N GLU A 156 -16.39 1.03 -2.92
CA GLU A 156 -15.87 1.82 -1.79
C GLU A 156 -14.48 1.35 -1.40
N CYS A 157 -13.62 2.31 -1.06
CA CYS A 157 -12.30 1.97 -0.57
C CYS A 157 -12.29 1.81 0.95
N GLN A 158 -11.44 0.89 1.43
CA GLN A 158 -10.97 0.96 2.80
C GLN A 158 -9.92 2.06 2.91
N LEU A 159 -10.28 3.15 3.59
CA LEU A 159 -9.38 4.25 3.92
C LEU A 159 -8.81 4.10 5.32
N GLU A 160 -7.51 4.33 5.43
CA GLU A 160 -6.72 4.08 6.64
C GLU A 160 -5.72 5.22 6.85
N ARG A 161 -5.75 5.87 8.03
CA ARG A 161 -4.81 6.96 8.35
C ARG A 161 -3.55 6.41 9.01
N PHE A 162 -2.42 6.52 8.31
CA PHE A 162 -1.12 6.16 8.90
C PHE A 162 -0.52 7.36 9.63
N GLY A 163 -0.44 7.24 10.96
CA GLY A 163 0.03 8.29 11.87
C GLY A 163 1.49 8.15 12.27
N ASP A 164 2.35 7.57 11.42
CA ASP A 164 3.79 7.39 11.65
C ASP A 164 4.10 6.75 13.01
N SER A 165 3.40 5.66 13.34
CA SER A 165 3.59 4.94 14.60
C SER A 165 3.40 3.43 14.45
N VAL A 166 4.00 2.67 15.37
CA VAL A 166 3.83 1.21 15.46
C VAL A 166 2.34 0.86 15.57
N ASP A 167 1.61 1.57 16.43
CA ASP A 167 0.19 1.31 16.67
C ASP A 167 -0.67 1.58 15.43
N SER A 168 -0.43 2.69 14.73
CA SER A 168 -1.15 2.98 13.48
C SER A 168 -0.83 1.95 12.39
N ALA A 169 0.44 1.54 12.23
CA ALA A 169 0.81 0.51 11.26
C ALA A 169 0.10 -0.82 11.52
N TRP A 170 0.09 -1.29 12.78
CA TRP A 170 -0.56 -2.55 13.14
C TRP A 170 -2.08 -2.46 13.14
N THR A 171 -2.67 -1.30 13.44
CA THR A 171 -4.12 -1.07 13.28
C THR A 171 -4.52 -1.30 11.83
N ILE A 172 -3.80 -0.69 10.89
CA ILE A 172 -4.05 -0.83 9.45
C ILE A 172 -3.90 -2.29 9.00
N ILE A 173 -2.80 -2.95 9.38
CA ILE A 173 -2.57 -4.37 9.05
C ILE A 173 -3.70 -5.26 9.59
N SER A 174 -4.14 -5.01 10.83
CA SER A 174 -5.20 -5.80 11.47
C SER A 174 -6.56 -5.59 10.80
N ASN A 175 -6.90 -4.36 10.44
CA ASN A 175 -8.14 -4.04 9.72
C ASN A 175 -8.17 -4.71 8.34
N MET A 176 -7.08 -4.62 7.59
CA MET A 176 -6.93 -5.30 6.30
C MET A 176 -7.00 -6.82 6.44
N HIS A 177 -6.39 -7.39 7.48
CA HIS A 177 -6.46 -8.84 7.72
C HIS A 177 -7.90 -9.30 8.00
N ARG A 178 -8.59 -8.63 8.92
CA ARG A 178 -9.98 -8.97 9.31
C ARG A 178 -10.93 -8.94 8.11
N LYS A 179 -10.86 -7.88 7.29
CA LYS A 179 -11.70 -7.73 6.10
C LYS A 179 -11.45 -8.85 5.10
N ASN A 180 -10.19 -9.16 4.79
CA ASN A 180 -9.87 -10.20 3.83
C ASN A 180 -10.24 -11.60 4.35
N SER A 181 -10.11 -11.86 5.65
CA SER A 181 -10.58 -13.11 6.26
C SER A 181 -12.10 -13.27 6.13
N THR A 182 -12.88 -12.19 6.31
CA THR A 182 -14.34 -12.23 6.09
C THR A 182 -14.71 -12.48 4.62
N MET A 183 -13.94 -11.94 3.67
CA MET A 183 -14.17 -12.18 2.25
C MET A 183 -13.86 -13.62 1.83
N LEU A 184 -12.73 -14.17 2.31
CA LEU A 184 -12.37 -15.57 2.04
C LEU A 184 -13.38 -16.56 2.64
N SER A 185 -14.00 -16.23 3.78
CA SER A 185 -15.08 -17.06 4.33
C SER A 185 -16.39 -16.98 3.54
N SER A 186 -16.66 -15.88 2.84
CA SER A 186 -17.87 -15.74 2.00
C SER A 186 -17.76 -16.37 0.61
N GLU A 187 -16.55 -16.68 0.14
CA GLU A 187 -16.31 -17.34 -1.16
C GLU A 187 -16.45 -18.88 -1.10
N ILE A 188 -16.73 -19.46 0.07
CA ILE A 188 -16.84 -20.93 0.29
C ILE A 188 -18.33 -21.39 0.32
N VAL A 189 -19.28 -20.60 -0.16
CA VAL A 189 -20.71 -20.97 -0.23
C VAL A 189 -21.15 -21.23 -1.66
#